data_AF-S9QWF4-F1
#
_entry.id   AF-S9QWF4-F1
#
_cell.length_a   1.000
_cell.length_b   1.000
_cell.length_c   1.000
_cell.angle_alpha   90.00
_cell.angle_beta   90.00
_cell.angle_gamma   90.00
#
_symmetry.space_group_name_H-M   'P 1'
#
loop_
_entity.id
_entity.type
_entity.pdbx_description
1 polymer ?
#
loop_
_entity_poly.entity_id
_entity_poly.type
_entity_poly.pdbx_seq_one_letter_code
_entity_poly.pdbx_strand_id
1 'polypeptide(L)'
;MEQGGSGYRVEIASNSRSKCKGSLCGRAKIPAGVIRFGTFVDSGRFQSWAWKHWGCVTPRMLKNIKNRLGEDDLKNTMDGITALPDEWIDKIIRAVQEGHVAAEDERESRKLGNEAKGNISSSKKPNEKNPMVPPKIARKTKRHHITTKSVLSDSDDEAEYTNSSEEYDSD
;
A
#
# COMPACT_ATOMS: atom_id res chain seq x y z
N MET A 1 -16.01 4.51 15.56
CA MET A 1 -15.36 3.86 14.41
C MET A 1 -14.13 3.14 14.91
N GLU A 2 -14.31 1.90 15.35
CA GLU A 2 -13.29 1.10 16.03
C GLU A 2 -12.63 0.14 15.03
N GLN A 3 -12.19 0.66 13.88
CA GLN A 3 -11.40 -0.11 12.92
C GLN A 3 -9.92 -0.16 13.34
N GLY A 4 -9.69 -0.23 14.66
CA GLY A 4 -8.39 -0.22 15.30
C GLY A 4 -7.98 -1.65 15.64
N GLY A 5 -7.67 -2.45 14.62
CA GLY A 5 -6.79 -3.60 14.84
C GLY A 5 -5.49 -3.13 15.51
N SER A 6 -4.65 -4.05 15.95
CA SER A 6 -3.37 -3.85 16.67
C SER A 6 -2.36 -2.82 16.10
N GLY A 7 -2.67 -2.15 14.99
CA GLY A 7 -1.84 -1.19 14.27
C GLY A 7 -0.76 -1.88 13.43
N TYR A 8 -0.71 -3.20 13.50
CA TYR A 8 0.27 -4.05 12.85
C TYR A 8 -0.45 -5.19 12.13
N ARG A 9 0.04 -5.52 10.95
CA ARG A 9 -0.48 -6.62 10.13
C ARG A 9 0.66 -7.41 9.52
N VAL A 10 0.53 -8.73 9.45
CA VAL A 10 1.44 -9.57 8.68
C VAL A 10 0.63 -10.41 7.71
N GLU A 11 1.06 -10.46 6.46
CA GLU A 11 0.37 -11.23 5.42
C GLU A 11 1.34 -11.66 4.32
N ILE A 12 0.94 -12.68 3.58
CA ILE A 12 1.56 -13.03 2.30
C ILE A 12 1.09 -12.01 1.25
N ALA A 13 2.02 -11.41 0.52
CA ALA A 13 1.71 -10.40 -0.47
C ALA A 13 0.85 -11.00 -1.60
N SER A 14 -0.37 -10.52 -1.77
CA SER A 14 -1.25 -10.94 -2.88
C SER A 14 -0.80 -10.44 -4.24
N ASN A 15 -0.07 -9.32 -4.29
CA ASN A 15 0.42 -8.70 -5.52
C ASN A 15 1.71 -7.91 -5.29
N SER A 16 2.42 -7.62 -6.39
CA SER A 16 3.72 -6.93 -6.39
C SER A 16 3.65 -5.40 -6.46
N ARG A 17 2.56 -4.78 -5.97
CA ARG A 17 2.37 -3.31 -6.04
C ARG A 17 2.97 -2.56 -4.85
N SER A 18 3.16 -3.24 -3.72
CA SER A 18 3.66 -2.63 -2.49
C SER A 18 5.14 -2.28 -2.59
N LYS A 19 5.49 -1.06 -2.20
CA LYS A 19 6.89 -0.62 -2.07
C LYS A 19 7.30 -0.71 -0.61
N CYS A 20 8.44 -1.35 -0.34
CA CYS A 20 8.96 -1.42 1.02
C CYS A 20 9.34 -0.03 1.53
N LYS A 21 8.92 0.31 2.75
CA LYS A 21 9.29 1.55 3.45
C LYS A 21 10.57 1.44 4.28
N GLY A 22 11.21 0.26 4.30
CA GLY A 22 12.49 0.03 4.97
C GLY A 22 13.67 0.64 4.22
N SER A 23 14.73 0.97 4.95
CA SER A 23 15.99 1.50 4.40
C SER A 23 16.92 0.42 3.86
N LEU A 24 16.90 -0.80 4.44
CA LEU A 24 17.85 -1.88 4.13
C LEU A 24 17.78 -2.35 2.67
N CYS A 25 16.58 -2.51 2.14
CA CYS A 25 16.34 -2.99 0.77
C CYS A 25 16.32 -1.89 -0.29
N GLY A 26 16.73 -0.65 0.03
CA GLY A 26 16.69 0.45 -0.93
C GLY A 26 15.27 0.79 -1.43
N ARG A 27 14.23 0.53 -0.62
CA ARG A 27 12.81 0.70 -0.97
C ARG A 27 12.37 -0.12 -2.19
N ALA A 28 12.95 -1.31 -2.37
CA ALA A 28 12.53 -2.26 -3.40
C ALA A 28 11.03 -2.62 -3.30
N LYS A 29 10.44 -3.02 -4.43
CA LYS A 29 9.07 -3.53 -4.48
C LYS A 29 9.02 -4.91 -3.80
N ILE A 30 7.92 -5.16 -3.09
CA ILE A 30 7.64 -6.44 -2.46
C ILE A 30 6.95 -7.32 -3.50
N PRO A 31 7.50 -8.47 -3.90
CA PRO A 31 6.87 -9.37 -4.85
C PRO A 31 5.67 -10.10 -4.23
N ALA A 32 4.75 -10.57 -5.08
CA ALA A 32 3.66 -11.46 -4.67
C ALA A 32 4.22 -12.79 -4.12
N GLY A 33 3.50 -13.40 -3.17
CA GLY A 33 3.90 -14.65 -2.54
C GLY A 33 4.92 -14.51 -1.41
N VAL A 34 5.47 -13.32 -1.16
CA VAL A 34 6.41 -13.06 -0.06
C VAL A 34 5.71 -12.43 1.13
N ILE A 35 6.14 -12.80 2.34
CA ILE A 35 5.59 -12.22 3.58
C ILE A 35 6.03 -10.77 3.74
N ARG A 36 5.04 -9.93 4.06
CA ARG A 36 5.23 -8.52 4.31
C ARG A 36 4.64 -8.11 5.65
N PHE A 37 5.30 -7.15 6.27
CA PHE A 37 4.89 -6.54 7.52
C PHE A 37 4.29 -5.16 7.22
N GLY A 38 3.07 -4.93 7.69
CA GLY A 38 2.31 -3.69 7.57
C GLY A 38 2.23 -2.95 8.89
N THR A 39 2.43 -1.64 8.84
CA THR A 39 2.08 -0.73 9.94
C THR A 39 0.94 0.16 9.48
N PHE A 40 -0.13 0.24 10.27
CA PHE A 40 -1.23 1.14 9.98
C PHE A 40 -0.77 2.58 10.19
N VAL A 41 -1.00 3.42 9.19
CA VAL A 41 -0.68 4.85 9.23
C VAL A 41 -1.95 5.62 8.95
N ASP A 42 -2.39 6.37 9.95
CA ASP A 42 -3.47 7.35 9.84
C ASP A 42 -2.86 8.76 9.88
N SER A 43 -3.09 9.54 8.82
CA SER A 43 -2.66 10.93 8.72
C SER A 43 -3.84 11.91 8.83
N GLY A 44 -5.03 11.44 9.23
CA GLY A 44 -6.29 12.19 9.27
C GLY A 44 -6.90 12.48 7.89
N ARG A 45 -6.07 12.61 6.85
CA ARG A 45 -6.51 12.77 5.45
C ARG A 45 -6.62 11.46 4.69
N PHE A 46 -5.76 10.51 5.02
CA PHE A 46 -5.74 9.20 4.42
C PHE A 46 -5.29 8.16 5.45
N GLN A 47 -5.86 6.97 5.32
CA GLN A 47 -5.49 5.80 6.07
C GLN A 47 -4.87 4.80 5.10
N SER A 48 -3.68 4.30 5.43
CA SER A 48 -2.97 3.38 4.57
C SER A 48 -2.04 2.46 5.34
N TRP A 49 -1.69 1.34 4.72
CA TRP A 49 -0.70 0.41 5.27
C TRP A 49 0.70 0.74 4.74
N ALA A 50 1.63 0.99 5.66
CA ALA A 50 3.05 1.14 5.35
C ALA A 50 3.72 -0.23 5.36
N TRP A 51 3.87 -0.83 4.18
CA TRP A 51 4.45 -2.15 3.99
C TRP A 51 5.99 -2.17 4.07
N LYS A 52 6.53 -3.24 4.65
CA LYS A 52 7.96 -3.58 4.67
C LYS A 52 8.17 -5.05 4.35
N HIS A 53 9.33 -5.40 3.80
CA HIS A 53 9.80 -6.79 3.82
C HIS A 53 9.96 -7.26 5.26
N TRP A 54 9.83 -8.56 5.51
CA TRP A 54 10.07 -9.14 6.83
C TRP A 54 11.46 -8.78 7.37
N GLY A 55 12.53 -9.00 6.61
CA GLY A 55 13.89 -8.59 7.00
C GLY A 55 14.16 -7.07 7.01
N CYS A 56 13.18 -6.24 6.64
CA CYS A 56 13.25 -4.79 6.78
C CYS A 56 12.56 -4.27 8.04
N VAL A 57 11.99 -5.16 8.86
CA VAL A 57 11.42 -4.81 10.17
C VAL A 57 12.55 -4.43 11.11
N THR A 58 12.41 -3.30 11.80
CA THR A 58 13.47 -2.77 12.68
C THR A 58 13.31 -3.29 14.11
N PRO A 59 14.41 -3.38 14.87
CA PRO A 59 14.34 -3.75 16.30
C PRO A 59 13.39 -2.87 17.11
N ARG A 60 13.34 -1.57 16.78
CA ARG A 60 12.40 -0.62 17.41
C ARG A 60 10.95 -0.99 17.14
N MET A 61 10.63 -1.51 15.95
CA MET A 61 9.27 -1.94 15.64
C MET A 61 8.89 -3.17 16.44
N LEU A 62 9.78 -4.17 16.55
CA LEU A 62 9.55 -5.38 17.34
C LEU A 62 9.34 -5.06 18.82
N LYS A 63 10.13 -4.13 19.37
CA LYS A 63 9.92 -3.61 20.74
C LYS A 63 8.56 -2.94 20.91
N ASN A 64 8.12 -2.14 19.94
CA ASN A 64 6.81 -1.50 20.00
C ASN A 64 5.67 -2.52 19.94
N ILE A 65 5.81 -3.57 19.12
CA ILE A 65 4.84 -4.68 19.03
C ILE A 65 4.76 -5.38 20.39
N LYS A 66 5.91 -5.78 20.96
CA LYS A 66 5.99 -6.40 22.29
C LYS A 66 5.30 -5.56 23.37
N ASN A 67 5.55 -4.25 23.37
CA ASN A 67 4.97 -3.34 24.35
C ASN A 67 3.47 -3.08 24.15
N ARG A 68 2.95 -3.16 22.91
CA ARG A 68 1.54 -2.84 22.59
C ARG A 68 0.62 -4.04 22.64
N LEU A 69 1.10 -5.20 22.20
CA LEU A 69 0.30 -6.42 22.04
C LEU A 69 0.52 -7.42 23.18
N GLY A 70 1.55 -7.22 24.00
CA GLY A 70 1.99 -8.23 24.95
C GLY A 70 2.74 -9.36 24.24
N GLU A 71 3.56 -10.10 25.00
CA GLU A 71 4.38 -11.18 24.47
C GLU A 71 3.57 -12.49 24.30
N ASP A 72 2.61 -12.71 25.18
CA ASP A 72 1.89 -13.99 25.30
C ASP A 72 0.72 -14.14 24.32
N ASP A 73 0.18 -13.04 23.78
CA ASP A 73 -1.03 -13.07 22.95
C ASP A 73 -0.81 -12.63 21.49
N LEU A 74 0.45 -12.57 21.03
CA LEU A 74 0.79 -12.15 19.66
C LEU A 74 0.03 -12.92 18.56
N LYS A 75 -0.28 -14.21 18.80
CA LYS A 75 -1.04 -15.05 17.85
C LYS A 75 -2.50 -14.60 17.66
N ASN A 76 -3.11 -13.99 18.67
CA ASN A 76 -4.51 -13.57 18.60
C ASN A 76 -4.64 -12.06 18.38
N THR A 77 -3.70 -11.26 18.90
CA THR A 77 -3.79 -9.80 18.81
C THR A 77 -3.28 -9.25 17.46
N MET A 78 -2.31 -9.91 16.82
CA MET A 78 -1.71 -9.39 15.58
C MET A 78 -2.53 -9.78 14.35
N ASP A 79 -2.88 -8.77 13.54
CA ASP A 79 -3.72 -8.97 12.35
C ASP A 79 -2.99 -9.79 11.27
N GLY A 80 -3.66 -10.81 10.74
CA GLY A 80 -3.18 -11.66 9.63
C GLY A 80 -2.22 -12.79 10.03
N ILE A 81 -1.82 -12.91 11.30
CA ILE A 81 -0.88 -13.96 11.75
C ILE A 81 -1.48 -15.38 11.62
N THR A 82 -2.79 -15.54 11.86
CA THR A 82 -3.50 -16.82 11.79
C THR A 82 -3.64 -17.37 10.37
N ALA A 83 -3.43 -16.54 9.35
CA ALA A 83 -3.46 -16.94 7.94
C ALA A 83 -2.07 -17.38 7.43
N LEU A 84 -1.04 -17.33 8.27
CA LEU A 84 0.32 -17.75 7.91
C LEU A 84 0.56 -19.21 8.29
N PRO A 85 1.52 -19.89 7.63
CA PRO A 85 2.01 -21.19 8.08
C PRO A 85 2.63 -21.10 9.48
N ASP A 86 2.47 -22.14 10.30
CA ASP A 86 2.96 -22.18 11.68
C ASP A 86 4.47 -21.87 11.81
N GLU A 87 5.28 -22.30 10.84
CA GLU A 87 6.72 -21.99 10.78
C GLU A 87 7.00 -20.48 10.81
N TRP A 88 6.17 -19.71 10.11
CA TRP A 88 6.30 -18.26 10.06
C TRP A 88 5.76 -17.60 11.32
N ILE A 89 4.69 -18.14 11.88
CA ILE A 89 4.14 -17.68 13.16
C ILE A 89 5.23 -17.79 14.24
N ASP A 90 5.87 -18.95 14.35
CA ASP A 90 6.93 -19.19 15.34
C ASP A 90 8.15 -18.30 15.08
N LYS A 91 8.53 -18.09 13.81
CA LYS A 91 9.61 -17.15 13.46
C LYS A 91 9.29 -15.73 13.91
N ILE A 92 8.04 -15.26 13.74
CA ILE A 92 7.64 -13.91 14.15
C ILE A 92 7.68 -13.78 15.66
N ILE A 93 7.17 -14.77 16.39
CA ILE A 93 7.19 -14.79 17.86
C ILE A 93 8.63 -14.72 18.37
N ARG A 94 9.53 -15.57 17.84
CA ARG A 94 10.95 -15.55 18.19
C ARG A 94 11.57 -14.18 17.92
N ALA A 95 11.30 -13.58 16.77
CA ALA A 95 11.82 -12.25 16.44
C ALA A 95 11.32 -11.16 17.40
N VAL A 96 10.07 -11.25 17.88
CA VAL A 96 9.52 -10.31 18.87
C VAL A 96 10.13 -10.54 20.25
N GLN A 97 10.36 -11.80 20.64
CA GLN A 97 11.01 -12.17 21.91
C GLN A 97 12.48 -11.69 21.95
N GLU A 98 13.24 -11.98 20.90
CA GLU A 98 14.65 -11.58 20.75
C GLU A 98 14.79 -10.06 20.50
N GLY A 99 13.74 -9.44 19.94
CA GLY A 99 13.73 -8.03 19.58
C GLY A 99 14.48 -7.67 18.30
N HIS A 100 14.90 -8.67 17.52
CA HIS A 100 15.50 -8.51 16.19
C HIS A 100 15.00 -9.60 15.24
N VAL A 101 15.05 -9.32 13.93
CA VAL A 101 14.76 -10.33 12.91
C VAL A 101 15.98 -11.23 12.74
N ALA A 102 15.78 -12.49 12.34
CA ALA A 102 16.87 -13.41 12.00
C ALA A 102 17.86 -12.76 11.01
N ALA A 103 19.16 -12.99 11.23
CA ALA A 103 20.23 -12.37 10.46
C ALA A 103 20.16 -12.74 8.97
N GLU A 104 19.62 -13.91 8.65
CA GLU A 104 19.38 -14.40 7.29
C GLU A 104 18.37 -13.52 6.56
N ASP A 105 17.21 -13.27 7.18
CA ASP A 105 16.14 -12.44 6.59
C ASP A 105 16.62 -10.98 6.42
N GLU A 106 17.37 -10.45 7.39
CA GLU A 106 17.98 -9.11 7.29
C GLU A 106 18.99 -9.04 6.13
N ARG A 107 19.83 -10.08 5.97
CA ARG A 107 20.79 -10.19 4.88
C ARG A 107 20.11 -10.26 3.52
N GLU A 108 19.03 -11.03 3.39
CA GLU A 108 18.23 -11.08 2.17
C GLU A 108 17.65 -9.71 1.82
N SER A 109 17.09 -9.02 2.80
CA SER A 109 16.62 -7.65 2.63
C SER A 109 17.73 -6.69 2.19
N ARG A 110 18.96 -6.85 2.71
CA ARG A 110 20.12 -6.05 2.30
C ARG A 110 20.58 -6.37 0.87
N LYS A 111 20.51 -7.63 0.44
CA LYS A 111 20.83 -8.04 -0.95
C LYS A 111 19.93 -7.33 -1.96
N LEU A 112 18.62 -7.27 -1.70
CA LEU A 112 17.66 -6.54 -2.55
C LEU A 112 18.07 -5.07 -2.76
N GLY A 113 18.61 -4.43 -1.72
CA GLY A 113 19.12 -3.05 -1.80
C GLY A 113 20.37 -2.90 -2.66
N ASN A 114 21.25 -3.91 -2.66
CA ASN A 114 22.45 -3.92 -3.49
C ASN A 114 22.11 -4.14 -4.97
N GLU A 115 21.16 -5.04 -5.26
CA GLU A 115 20.66 -5.28 -6.62
C GLU A 115 19.98 -4.04 -7.20
N ALA A 116 19.21 -3.32 -6.38
CA ALA A 116 18.61 -2.05 -6.78
C ALA A 116 19.66 -0.98 -7.15
N LYS A 117 20.83 -0.99 -6.49
CA LYS A 117 21.93 -0.05 -6.77
C LYS A 117 22.81 -0.49 -7.95
N GLY A 118 23.00 -1.79 -8.15
CA GLY A 118 23.78 -2.35 -9.28
C GLY A 118 23.20 -2.01 -10.65
N ASN A 119 21.89 -1.78 -10.73
CA ASN A 119 21.21 -1.35 -11.97
C ASN A 119 21.39 0.15 -12.29
N ILE A 120 21.96 0.96 -11.38
CA ILE A 120 22.15 2.40 -11.59
C ILE A 120 23.54 2.70 -12.20
N SER A 121 24.52 1.81 -12.04
CA SER A 121 25.88 1.99 -12.58
C SER A 121 26.04 1.72 -14.08
N SER A 122 25.06 1.10 -14.74
CA SER A 122 25.13 0.75 -16.18
C SER A 122 24.39 1.73 -17.10
N SER A 123 23.91 2.87 -16.58
CA SER A 123 23.20 3.88 -17.38
C SER A 123 23.79 5.29 -17.21
N LYS A 124 25.10 5.45 -17.39
CA LYS A 124 25.67 6.74 -17.81
C LYS A 124 25.73 6.78 -19.33
N LYS A 125 24.62 7.16 -19.98
CA LYS A 125 24.70 7.74 -21.33
C LYS A 125 25.29 9.16 -21.18
N PRO A 126 26.35 9.53 -21.92
CA PRO A 126 26.84 10.90 -21.90
C PRO A 126 25.78 11.83 -22.50
N ASN A 127 25.50 12.92 -21.79
CA ASN A 127 24.63 14.00 -22.23
C ASN A 127 25.39 14.84 -23.26
N GLU A 128 25.24 14.52 -24.55
CA GLU A 128 25.72 15.35 -25.64
C GLU A 128 24.60 16.32 -26.05
N LYS A 129 24.92 17.61 -25.93
CA LYS A 129 24.01 18.74 -26.13
C LYS A 129 23.75 18.92 -27.63
N ASN A 130 22.50 18.81 -28.05
CA ASN A 130 22.05 19.33 -29.35
C ASN A 130 20.76 20.15 -29.14
N PRO A 131 20.69 21.44 -29.54
CA PRO A 131 19.54 22.27 -29.27
C PRO A 131 18.46 21.99 -30.31
N MET A 132 17.36 21.35 -29.92
CA MET A 132 16.21 21.12 -30.80
C MET A 132 14.93 21.67 -30.16
N VAL A 133 14.45 22.72 -30.82
CA VAL A 133 13.15 23.42 -30.78
C VAL A 133 12.02 22.74 -29.97
N PRO A 134 11.28 23.48 -29.12
CA PRO A 134 10.17 22.92 -28.35
C PRO A 134 9.00 22.50 -29.26
N PRO A 135 8.36 21.33 -29.02
CA PRO A 135 7.19 20.92 -29.78
C PRO A 135 5.99 21.82 -29.41
N LYS A 136 5.36 22.40 -30.43
CA LYS A 136 4.12 23.18 -30.30
C LYS A 136 2.97 22.26 -29.87
N ILE A 137 2.59 22.32 -28.59
CA ILE A 137 1.33 21.75 -28.12
C ILE A 137 0.21 22.69 -28.61
N ALA A 138 -0.52 22.27 -29.65
CA ALA A 138 -1.72 22.95 -30.10
C ALA A 138 -2.82 22.83 -29.03
N ARG A 139 -3.05 23.90 -28.28
CA ARG A 139 -4.23 24.07 -27.42
C ARG A 139 -5.46 24.27 -28.31
N LYS A 140 -6.35 23.28 -28.44
CA LYS A 140 -7.73 23.52 -28.86
C LYS A 140 -8.60 23.80 -27.63
N THR A 141 -8.65 25.07 -27.24
CA THR A 141 -9.86 25.67 -26.65
C THR A 141 -10.75 26.08 -27.83
N LYS A 142 -12.09 25.98 -27.86
CA LYS A 142 -13.04 26.66 -26.96
C LYS A 142 -14.49 26.34 -27.41
N ARG A 143 -15.40 26.29 -26.43
CA ARG A 143 -16.82 26.76 -26.40
C ARG A 143 -17.96 26.00 -27.12
N HIS A 144 -18.85 25.48 -26.27
CA HIS A 144 -20.31 25.68 -26.18
C HIS A 144 -21.15 26.16 -27.38
N HIS A 145 -22.17 25.33 -27.65
CA HIS A 145 -23.61 25.63 -27.82
C HIS A 145 -24.25 25.73 -29.22
N ILE A 146 -25.30 24.90 -29.35
CA ILE A 146 -26.60 25.08 -30.03
C ILE A 146 -26.91 24.22 -31.27
N THR A 147 -27.87 23.31 -31.04
CA THR A 147 -29.03 22.81 -31.85
C THR A 147 -28.80 22.42 -33.33
N THR A 148 -29.33 21.32 -33.88
CA THR A 148 -30.70 20.80 -33.83
C THR A 148 -30.75 19.31 -34.23
N LYS A 149 -31.62 18.55 -33.54
CA LYS A 149 -32.65 17.65 -34.07
C LYS A 149 -32.26 16.52 -35.05
N SER A 150 -32.26 15.28 -34.56
CA SER A 150 -32.97 14.18 -35.22
C SER A 150 -33.38 13.09 -34.22
N VAL A 151 -34.70 13.05 -33.94
CA VAL A 151 -35.59 11.88 -33.81
C VAL A 151 -35.01 10.51 -34.25
N LEU A 152 -35.40 9.33 -33.77
CA LEU A 152 -36.21 8.74 -32.68
C LEU A 152 -36.03 7.21 -32.89
N SER A 153 -35.76 6.43 -31.83
CA SER A 153 -36.18 5.01 -31.64
C SER A 153 -35.63 4.54 -30.27
N ASP A 154 -36.32 4.74 -29.16
CA ASP A 154 -37.43 3.93 -28.63
C ASP A 154 -36.96 2.54 -28.12
N SER A 155 -36.76 2.45 -26.80
CA SER A 155 -36.96 1.25 -25.97
C SER A 155 -36.93 1.66 -24.50
N ASP A 156 -38.14 1.84 -23.99
CA ASP A 156 -38.63 1.94 -22.61
C ASP A 156 -37.92 0.99 -21.61
N ASP A 157 -37.50 1.50 -20.45
CA ASP A 157 -37.49 0.74 -19.20
C ASP A 157 -37.74 1.72 -18.04
N GLU A 158 -39.02 1.82 -17.66
CA GLU A 158 -39.58 2.63 -16.58
C GLU A 158 -39.08 2.17 -15.22
N ALA A 159 -38.40 3.07 -14.48
CA ALA A 159 -38.20 2.91 -13.04
C ALA A 159 -38.70 4.17 -12.32
N GLU A 160 -39.96 4.10 -11.88
CA GLU A 160 -40.64 5.13 -11.10
C GLU A 160 -39.90 5.41 -9.77
N TYR A 161 -39.38 6.63 -9.62
CA TYR A 161 -38.82 7.14 -8.37
C TYR A 161 -39.90 7.96 -7.64
N THR A 162 -40.63 7.31 -6.73
CA THR A 162 -41.62 7.99 -5.88
C THR A 162 -40.92 8.79 -4.78
N ASN A 163 -40.79 10.09 -5.02
CA ASN A 163 -40.39 11.08 -4.03
C ASN A 163 -41.60 11.44 -3.15
N SER A 164 -41.72 10.84 -1.96
CA SER A 164 -42.70 11.27 -0.96
C SER A 164 -42.05 12.29 -0.03
N SER A 165 -42.45 13.55 -0.18
CA SER A 165 -42.26 14.63 0.79
C SER A 165 -43.15 14.36 2.01
N GLU A 166 -42.58 14.34 3.21
CA GLU A 166 -43.33 14.58 4.44
C GLU A 166 -43.13 16.05 4.84
N GLU A 167 -44.15 16.86 4.53
CA GLU A 167 -44.48 18.06 5.31
C GLU A 167 -45.10 17.60 6.63
N TYR A 168 -44.61 18.11 7.76
CA TYR A 168 -45.45 18.28 8.93
C TYR A 168 -45.18 19.63 9.60
N ASP A 169 -46.30 20.31 9.77
CA ASP A 169 -46.58 21.68 10.19
C ASP A 169 -45.92 22.13 11.50
N SER A 170 -45.73 23.44 11.59
CA SER A 170 -45.30 24.19 12.76
C SER A 170 -46.51 24.93 13.33
N ASP A 171 -46.91 24.62 14.57
CA ASP A 171 -47.50 25.57 15.53
C ASP A 171 -47.26 25.07 16.98
#